data_AF-A0A517WKD0-F1
#
_entry.id   AF-A0A517WKD0-F1
#
_cell.length_a   1.000
_cell.length_b   1.000
_cell.length_c   1.000
_cell.angle_alpha   90.00
_cell.angle_beta   90.00
_cell.angle_gamma   90.00
#
_symmetry.space_group_name_H-M   'P 1'
#
loop_
_entity.id
_entity.type
_entity.pdbx_description
1 polymer ?
#
loop_
_entity_poly.entity_id
_entity_poly.type
_entity_poly.pdbx_seq_one_letter_code
_entity_poly.pdbx_strand_id
1 'polypeptide(L)'
;MKIQEMSMSKTCILGFMILISLSGGEGQAQSVKDQHWKRIVDGESVAVALTGRKQEQAYRDLCYVLTSYMKSYLAASPNSAAYVRELFRLGTFCEYGGQLHDALACYDGCRSFPDAVRTATWNGVPLETVIEQRRVFVLESLTNNLMSRRSGTRSGNYFFSGFEHHKGSISKVFHVAYGEAHKPLKPTEAVRVMLRKIPADQEKEGEKIGRQLLAAKNLDCDVEIRTGMVVFSVYDRINGRPYGNEHRTKYLADILHQARQRMRKVYFDGGGTRPLLYVFANLYRGEELAQKMSIAVHSRGKNELEGYYVPLDNSIVLRKGLLVDNEWYLGTAMHELVHAEVKADLPFAPRWLDECLATLHEETSNGNPIDNYRLFYVQAAIDQNKLPSLSDFISSDISQWYGEEAPLLAAMARYFGIYLIENGNQRVLDSLYKELRAADFKNPPDHIQLVSRLMRKPIGKLDSDFRNFVRKRNPPLSKWRDLRSAISRYVHNLDDKDDKQENSDSGKAQRSK
;
A
#
# COMPACT_ATOMS: atom_id res chain seq x y z
N MET A 1 -43.66 -9.16 -24.01
CA MET A 1 -42.21 -9.30 -23.75
C MET A 1 -42.01 -9.78 -22.33
N LYS A 2 -41.13 -10.76 -22.09
CA LYS A 2 -40.70 -11.16 -20.73
C LYS A 2 -39.51 -10.29 -20.34
N ILE A 3 -39.56 -9.69 -19.16
CA ILE A 3 -38.37 -9.18 -18.45
C ILE A 3 -38.15 -10.15 -17.28
N GLN A 4 -36.93 -10.64 -17.11
CA GLN A 4 -36.59 -11.60 -16.06
C GLN A 4 -36.45 -10.88 -14.71
N GLU A 5 -37.02 -11.49 -13.66
CA GLU A 5 -36.77 -11.09 -12.28
C GLU A 5 -35.32 -11.40 -11.90
N MET A 6 -34.56 -10.40 -11.43
CA MET A 6 -33.32 -10.67 -10.68
C MET A 6 -33.68 -11.02 -9.24
N SER A 7 -33.40 -12.27 -8.83
CA SER A 7 -33.68 -12.73 -7.47
C SER A 7 -32.66 -12.17 -6.45
N MET A 8 -33.03 -11.09 -5.77
CA MET A 8 -32.47 -10.86 -4.43
C MET A 8 -32.96 -11.95 -3.48
N SER A 9 -32.06 -12.58 -2.72
CA SER A 9 -32.46 -13.65 -1.81
C SER A 9 -33.38 -13.11 -0.71
N LYS A 10 -34.47 -13.83 -0.43
CA LYS A 10 -35.49 -13.45 0.58
C LYS A 10 -34.91 -13.25 1.98
N THR A 11 -33.75 -13.83 2.26
CA THR A 11 -32.96 -13.64 3.49
C THR A 11 -32.59 -12.17 3.76
N CYS A 12 -32.34 -11.37 2.71
CA CYS A 12 -32.02 -9.96 2.86
C CYS A 12 -33.23 -9.12 3.30
N ILE A 13 -34.45 -9.50 2.87
CA ILE A 13 -35.69 -8.82 3.27
C ILE A 13 -36.10 -9.24 4.69
N LEU A 14 -35.90 -10.51 5.06
CA LEU A 14 -36.28 -11.01 6.38
C LEU A 14 -35.42 -10.41 7.50
N GLY A 15 -34.11 -10.25 7.28
CA GLY A 15 -33.22 -9.54 8.22
C GLY A 15 -33.56 -8.05 8.36
N PHE A 16 -34.09 -7.43 7.29
CA PHE A 16 -34.50 -6.02 7.27
C PHE A 16 -35.82 -5.80 8.03
N MET A 17 -36.78 -6.71 7.92
CA MET A 17 -38.04 -6.63 8.66
C MET A 17 -37.87 -6.86 10.17
N ILE A 18 -36.98 -7.77 10.59
CA ILE A 18 -36.68 -7.98 12.03
C ILE A 18 -36.08 -6.71 12.67
N LEU A 19 -35.25 -5.96 11.95
CA LEU A 19 -34.66 -4.71 12.45
C LEU A 19 -35.66 -3.55 12.52
N ILE A 20 -36.68 -3.50 11.66
CA ILE A 20 -37.75 -2.48 11.72
C ILE A 20 -38.79 -2.85 12.81
N SER A 21 -39.11 -4.14 12.98
CA SER A 21 -40.01 -4.63 14.04
C SER A 21 -39.45 -4.50 15.46
N LEU A 22 -38.13 -4.30 15.63
CA LEU A 22 -37.50 -4.06 16.93
C LEU A 22 -37.41 -2.58 17.32
N SER A 23 -37.98 -1.67 16.52
CA SER A 23 -38.01 -0.22 16.79
C SER A 23 -39.41 0.39 16.74
N GLY A 24 -40.48 -0.38 16.93
CA GLY A 24 -41.84 0.14 16.98
C GLY A 24 -42.80 -0.73 17.81
N GLY A 25 -43.47 -0.11 18.79
CA GLY A 25 -44.58 -0.70 19.54
C GLY A 25 -44.27 -1.01 21.01
N GLU A 26 -44.94 -0.29 21.91
CA GLU A 26 -45.06 -0.64 23.33
C GLU A 26 -45.99 -1.86 23.49
N GLY A 27 -45.75 -2.71 24.51
CA GLY A 27 -46.77 -3.68 24.96
C GLY A 27 -46.28 -5.10 25.27
N GLN A 28 -46.12 -5.39 26.57
CA GLN A 28 -46.31 -6.70 27.22
C GLN A 28 -45.69 -7.98 26.59
N ALA A 29 -44.45 -8.31 26.98
CA ALA A 29 -43.94 -9.69 26.98
C ALA A 29 -42.78 -9.87 27.99
N GLN A 30 -43.08 -9.74 29.30
CA GLN A 30 -42.04 -9.68 30.34
C GLN A 30 -41.64 -11.05 30.92
N SER A 31 -42.60 -11.96 31.15
CA SER A 31 -42.43 -13.10 32.07
C SER A 31 -41.43 -14.20 31.66
N VAL A 32 -41.12 -14.34 30.36
CA VAL A 32 -40.13 -15.34 29.89
C VAL A 32 -38.68 -14.83 30.07
N LYS A 33 -38.47 -13.50 30.04
CA LYS A 33 -37.14 -12.90 30.25
C LYS A 33 -36.68 -13.05 31.70
N ASP A 34 -37.60 -12.94 32.65
CA ASP A 34 -37.28 -12.92 34.08
C ASP A 34 -36.72 -14.26 34.59
N GLN A 35 -37.13 -15.40 34.02
CA GLN A 35 -36.57 -16.72 34.39
C GLN A 35 -35.12 -16.93 33.91
N HIS A 36 -34.75 -16.43 32.73
CA HIS A 36 -33.35 -16.45 32.29
C HIS A 36 -32.51 -15.42 33.05
N TRP A 37 -33.09 -14.26 33.39
CA TRP A 37 -32.43 -13.25 34.20
C TRP A 37 -32.08 -13.77 35.61
N LYS A 38 -32.99 -14.52 36.25
CA LYS A 38 -32.75 -15.05 37.59
C LYS A 38 -31.55 -16.01 37.67
N ARG A 39 -31.37 -16.89 36.69
CA ARG A 39 -30.19 -17.77 36.60
C ARG A 39 -28.85 -17.02 36.49
N ILE A 40 -28.86 -15.82 35.92
CA ILE A 40 -27.68 -14.95 35.80
C ILE A 40 -27.43 -14.18 37.11
N VAL A 41 -28.49 -13.88 37.88
CA VAL A 41 -28.40 -13.26 39.21
C VAL A 41 -27.91 -14.25 40.28
N ASP A 42 -28.28 -15.54 40.18
CA ASP A 42 -27.99 -16.56 41.19
C ASP A 42 -26.53 -17.09 41.17
N GLY A 43 -25.65 -16.54 40.31
CA GLY A 43 -24.19 -16.61 40.51
C GLY A 43 -23.45 -17.87 40.03
N GLU A 44 -24.00 -18.66 39.11
CA GLU A 44 -23.27 -19.79 38.51
C GLU A 44 -22.05 -19.33 37.69
N SER A 45 -20.86 -19.82 38.04
CA SER A 45 -19.58 -19.18 37.72
C SER A 45 -18.78 -19.83 36.58
N VAL A 46 -18.39 -19.04 35.57
CA VAL A 46 -17.10 -19.19 34.86
C VAL A 46 -16.51 -17.80 34.51
N ALA A 47 -15.27 -17.56 34.93
CA ALA A 47 -14.45 -16.35 34.76
C ALA A 47 -13.71 -16.31 33.38
N VAL A 48 -13.05 -15.27 32.84
CA VAL A 48 -12.91 -13.78 33.04
C VAL A 48 -12.03 -13.26 31.86
N ALA A 49 -12.02 -12.00 31.39
CA ALA A 49 -13.06 -10.97 31.19
C ALA A 49 -12.47 -9.78 30.38
N LEU A 50 -13.27 -9.09 29.56
CA LEU A 50 -13.11 -7.66 29.24
C LEU A 50 -14.48 -6.98 29.47
N THR A 51 -14.51 -5.77 30.03
CA THR A 51 -15.72 -5.25 30.69
C THR A 51 -16.79 -4.73 29.72
N GLY A 52 -18.02 -5.24 29.88
CA GLY A 52 -19.12 -5.10 28.92
C GLY A 52 -19.43 -3.68 28.45
N ARG A 53 -19.50 -2.68 29.35
CA ARG A 53 -19.87 -1.30 28.94
C ARG A 53 -18.91 -0.68 27.92
N LYS A 54 -17.62 -1.03 27.96
CA LYS A 54 -16.63 -0.50 26.98
C LYS A 54 -16.71 -1.22 25.64
N GLN A 55 -16.98 -2.52 25.64
CA GLN A 55 -17.25 -3.28 24.41
C GLN A 55 -18.58 -2.86 23.78
N GLU A 56 -19.61 -2.63 24.60
CA GLU A 56 -20.91 -2.16 24.15
C GLU A 56 -20.84 -0.73 23.60
N GLN A 57 -20.10 0.19 24.24
CA GLN A 57 -19.90 1.53 23.68
C GLN A 57 -19.10 1.49 22.39
N ALA A 58 -18.01 0.70 22.32
CA ALA A 58 -17.26 0.52 21.08
C ALA A 58 -18.14 -0.09 19.96
N TYR A 59 -19.06 -1.00 20.30
CA TYR A 59 -20.03 -1.57 19.38
C TYR A 59 -21.11 -0.55 18.95
N ARG A 60 -21.55 0.34 19.84
CA ARG A 60 -22.48 1.44 19.53
C ARG A 60 -21.81 2.50 18.64
N ASP A 61 -20.56 2.89 18.91
CA ASP A 61 -19.78 3.81 18.09
C ASP A 61 -19.49 3.22 16.70
N LEU A 62 -19.10 1.95 16.65
CA LEU A 62 -19.01 1.10 15.45
C LEU A 62 -20.31 1.16 14.64
N CYS A 63 -21.44 0.80 15.25
CA CYS A 63 -22.75 0.86 14.61
C CYS A 63 -23.11 2.28 14.16
N TYR A 64 -22.72 3.33 14.88
CA TYR A 64 -22.98 4.72 14.52
C TYR A 64 -22.18 5.14 13.27
N VAL A 65 -20.87 4.87 13.21
CA VAL A 65 -20.03 5.19 12.04
C VAL A 65 -20.49 4.41 10.81
N LEU A 66 -20.78 3.12 10.96
CA LEU A 66 -21.32 2.29 9.89
C LEU A 66 -22.71 2.74 9.45
N THR A 67 -23.58 3.11 10.40
CA THR A 67 -24.90 3.64 10.09
C THR A 67 -24.79 5.00 9.40
N SER A 68 -23.83 5.85 9.78
CA SER A 68 -23.59 7.14 9.11
C SER A 68 -23.07 6.94 7.69
N TYR A 69 -22.09 6.06 7.48
CA TYR A 69 -21.56 5.78 6.14
C TYR A 69 -22.52 5.01 5.24
N MET A 70 -23.20 3.98 5.77
CA MET A 70 -24.27 3.32 5.02
C MET A 70 -25.45 4.27 4.79
N LYS A 71 -25.77 5.20 5.71
CA LYS A 71 -26.70 6.30 5.40
C LYS A 71 -26.14 7.18 4.28
N SER A 72 -24.87 7.54 4.25
CA SER A 72 -24.30 8.30 3.13
C SER A 72 -24.35 7.54 1.81
N TYR A 73 -24.12 6.22 1.79
CA TYR A 73 -24.18 5.38 0.60
C TYR A 73 -25.62 5.05 0.14
N LEU A 74 -26.56 4.87 1.08
CA LEU A 74 -27.96 4.55 0.83
C LEU A 74 -28.86 5.80 0.65
N ALA A 75 -28.45 6.95 1.19
CA ALA A 75 -29.10 8.25 0.99
C ALA A 75 -28.44 9.10 -0.10
N ALA A 76 -27.20 8.78 -0.51
CA ALA A 76 -26.77 9.14 -1.85
C ALA A 76 -27.71 8.42 -2.82
N SER A 77 -28.47 9.19 -3.60
CA SER A 77 -29.33 8.60 -4.63
C SER A 77 -28.49 7.65 -5.48
N PRO A 78 -29.00 6.44 -5.80
CA PRO A 78 -28.53 5.71 -6.96
C PRO A 78 -28.45 6.69 -8.14
N ASN A 79 -27.38 6.58 -8.94
CA ASN A 79 -27.06 7.52 -10.02
C ASN A 79 -26.59 8.92 -9.57
N SER A 80 -26.19 9.14 -8.30
CA SER A 80 -25.56 10.40 -7.87
C SER A 80 -24.03 10.36 -7.95
N ALA A 81 -23.42 11.52 -8.22
CA ALA A 81 -21.96 11.68 -8.19
C ALA A 81 -21.33 11.29 -6.84
N ALA A 82 -22.07 11.38 -5.73
CA ALA A 82 -21.64 10.89 -4.42
C ALA A 82 -21.59 9.36 -4.36
N TYR A 83 -22.65 8.69 -4.81
CA TYR A 83 -22.75 7.23 -4.83
C TYR A 83 -21.57 6.59 -5.60
N VAL A 84 -21.27 7.09 -6.81
CA VAL A 84 -20.18 6.53 -7.62
C VAL A 84 -18.79 6.85 -7.07
N ARG A 85 -18.59 7.97 -6.35
CA ARG A 85 -17.33 8.24 -5.64
C ARG A 85 -17.09 7.21 -4.54
N GLU A 86 -18.12 6.85 -3.78
CA GLU A 86 -18.00 5.84 -2.72
C GLU A 86 -17.82 4.41 -3.29
N LEU A 87 -18.47 4.10 -4.41
CA LEU A 87 -18.27 2.82 -5.11
C LEU A 87 -16.86 2.71 -5.73
N PHE A 88 -16.35 3.78 -6.35
CA PHE A 88 -14.98 3.84 -6.85
C PHE A 88 -13.95 3.76 -5.71
N ARG A 89 -14.23 4.40 -4.57
CA ARG A 89 -13.43 4.31 -3.34
C ARG A 89 -13.36 2.88 -2.83
N LEU A 90 -14.47 2.14 -2.84
CA LEU A 90 -14.51 0.72 -2.48
C LEU A 90 -13.67 -0.13 -3.45
N GLY A 91 -13.75 0.12 -4.76
CA GLY A 91 -12.91 -0.55 -5.74
C GLY A 91 -11.41 -0.31 -5.51
N THR A 92 -11.05 0.95 -5.24
CA THR A 92 -9.69 1.37 -4.89
C THR A 92 -9.20 0.68 -3.62
N PHE A 93 -10.06 0.52 -2.61
CA PHE A 93 -9.72 -0.25 -1.42
C PHE A 93 -9.44 -1.73 -1.75
N CYS A 94 -10.34 -2.38 -2.48
CA CYS A 94 -10.20 -3.80 -2.83
C CYS A 94 -8.89 -4.03 -3.59
N GLU A 95 -8.55 -3.13 -4.52
CA GLU A 95 -7.31 -3.18 -5.29
C GLU A 95 -6.06 -3.12 -4.40
N TYR A 96 -5.97 -2.11 -3.52
CA TYR A 96 -4.87 -2.00 -2.57
C TYR A 96 -4.88 -3.11 -1.50
N GLY A 97 -5.99 -3.83 -1.35
CA GLY A 97 -6.07 -5.06 -0.55
C GLY A 97 -5.60 -6.32 -1.28
N GLY A 98 -5.22 -6.25 -2.56
CA GLY A 98 -4.94 -7.41 -3.41
C GLY A 98 -6.19 -8.16 -3.88
N GLN A 99 -7.39 -7.65 -3.57
CA GLN A 99 -8.68 -8.22 -3.95
C GLN A 99 -9.10 -7.68 -5.33
N LEU A 100 -8.28 -8.01 -6.34
CA LEU A 100 -8.38 -7.45 -7.69
C LEU A 100 -9.74 -7.73 -8.36
N HIS A 101 -10.37 -8.89 -8.11
CA HIS A 101 -11.71 -9.18 -8.64
C HIS A 101 -12.80 -8.29 -8.04
N ASP A 102 -12.78 -8.05 -6.73
CA ASP A 102 -13.74 -7.14 -6.07
C ASP A 102 -13.49 -5.67 -6.47
N ALA A 103 -12.22 -5.31 -6.74
CA ALA A 103 -11.87 -4.01 -7.31
C ALA A 103 -12.52 -3.81 -8.68
N LEU A 104 -12.35 -4.79 -9.58
CA LEU A 104 -12.94 -4.79 -10.90
C LEU A 104 -14.47 -4.66 -10.83
N ALA A 105 -15.12 -5.45 -9.96
CA ALA A 105 -16.57 -5.43 -9.78
C ALA A 105 -17.08 -4.05 -9.32
N CYS A 106 -16.34 -3.35 -8.45
CA CYS A 106 -16.67 -1.98 -8.05
C CYS A 106 -16.47 -0.98 -9.18
N TYR A 107 -15.39 -1.10 -9.96
CA TYR A 107 -15.12 -0.23 -11.11
C TYR A 107 -16.16 -0.42 -12.22
N ASP A 108 -16.51 -1.65 -12.60
CA ASP A 108 -17.62 -1.94 -13.53
C ASP A 108 -18.98 -1.52 -12.96
N GLY A 109 -19.17 -1.65 -11.65
CA GLY A 109 -20.34 -1.11 -10.94
C GLY A 109 -20.47 0.40 -11.10
N CYS A 110 -19.36 1.17 -11.07
CA CYS A 110 -19.40 2.60 -11.35
C CYS A 110 -19.86 2.91 -12.78
N ARG A 111 -19.39 2.12 -13.77
CA ARG A 111 -19.71 2.29 -15.20
C ARG A 111 -21.20 2.05 -15.52
N SER A 112 -21.92 1.37 -14.62
CA SER A 112 -23.38 1.24 -14.70
C SER A 112 -24.13 2.56 -14.45
N PHE A 113 -23.43 3.64 -14.06
CA PHE A 113 -23.99 4.95 -13.72
C PHE A 113 -23.28 6.10 -14.49
N PRO A 114 -23.33 6.12 -15.84
CA PRO A 114 -22.50 7.01 -16.65
C PRO A 114 -22.70 8.51 -16.36
N ASP A 115 -23.93 8.98 -16.12
CA ASP A 115 -24.19 10.39 -15.80
C ASP A 115 -23.63 10.81 -14.43
N ALA A 116 -23.70 9.90 -13.46
CA ALA A 116 -23.12 10.08 -12.14
C ALA A 116 -21.59 10.14 -12.20
N VAL A 117 -21.00 9.28 -13.03
CA VAL A 117 -19.55 9.18 -13.27
C VAL A 117 -19.02 10.42 -14.00
N ARG A 118 -19.73 10.90 -15.04
CA ARG A 118 -19.39 12.13 -15.77
C ARG A 118 -19.40 13.39 -14.89
N THR A 119 -20.30 13.44 -13.91
CA THR A 119 -20.45 14.59 -12.99
C THR A 119 -19.62 14.46 -11.70
N ALA A 120 -19.00 13.30 -11.47
CA ALA A 120 -18.13 13.08 -10.32
C ALA A 120 -16.67 13.42 -10.62
N THR A 121 -15.96 13.89 -9.60
CA THR A 121 -14.50 14.02 -9.61
C THR A 121 -13.88 13.26 -8.45
N TRP A 122 -12.63 12.81 -8.62
CA TRP A 122 -11.77 12.25 -7.60
C TRP A 122 -10.49 13.08 -7.53
N ASN A 123 -10.22 13.71 -6.38
CA ASN A 123 -9.10 14.65 -6.22
C ASN A 123 -9.00 15.71 -7.35
N GLY A 124 -10.14 16.24 -7.80
CA GLY A 124 -10.22 17.24 -8.87
C GLY A 124 -10.32 16.67 -10.30
N VAL A 125 -10.11 15.37 -10.49
CA VAL A 125 -10.02 14.71 -11.81
C VAL A 125 -11.36 14.04 -12.14
N PRO A 126 -11.90 14.11 -13.38
CA PRO A 126 -13.13 13.40 -13.77
C PRO A 126 -13.09 11.91 -13.42
N LEU A 127 -14.08 11.45 -12.66
CA LEU A 127 -14.09 10.10 -12.07
C LEU A 127 -14.07 9.02 -13.16
N GLU A 128 -14.70 9.28 -14.32
CA GLU A 128 -14.72 8.40 -15.49
C GLU A 128 -13.32 7.94 -15.91
N THR A 129 -12.39 8.88 -16.06
CA THR A 129 -11.02 8.57 -16.46
C THR A 129 -10.29 7.76 -15.39
N VAL A 130 -10.50 8.09 -14.12
CA VAL A 130 -9.86 7.35 -13.02
C VAL A 130 -10.43 5.92 -12.90
N ILE A 131 -11.73 5.73 -13.10
CA ILE A 131 -12.35 4.40 -13.14
C ILE A 131 -11.71 3.55 -14.24
N GLU A 132 -11.65 4.03 -15.48
CA GLU A 132 -11.14 3.23 -16.60
C GLU A 132 -9.64 2.91 -16.45
N GLN A 133 -8.81 3.86 -16.01
CA GLN A 133 -7.38 3.61 -15.75
C GLN A 133 -7.18 2.49 -14.71
N ARG A 134 -7.89 2.57 -13.58
CA ARG A 134 -7.74 1.61 -12.48
C ARG A 134 -8.35 0.26 -12.84
N ARG A 135 -9.41 0.25 -13.64
CA ARG A 135 -10.04 -0.93 -14.22
C ARG A 135 -9.12 -1.68 -15.17
N VAL A 136 -8.45 -0.97 -16.09
CA VAL A 136 -7.47 -1.55 -17.03
C VAL A 136 -6.30 -2.17 -16.25
N PHE A 137 -5.71 -1.43 -15.31
CA PHE A 137 -4.66 -1.94 -14.43
C PHE A 137 -5.06 -3.24 -13.69
N VAL A 138 -6.28 -3.29 -13.17
CA VAL A 138 -6.81 -4.48 -12.49
C VAL A 138 -6.99 -5.66 -13.46
N LEU A 139 -7.47 -5.42 -14.67
CA LEU A 139 -7.62 -6.46 -15.70
C LEU A 139 -6.26 -7.02 -16.16
N GLU A 140 -5.26 -6.17 -16.35
CA GLU A 140 -3.88 -6.55 -16.68
C GLU A 140 -3.29 -7.39 -15.53
N SER A 141 -3.39 -6.90 -14.29
CA SER A 141 -2.93 -7.60 -13.09
C SER A 141 -3.61 -8.96 -12.91
N LEU A 142 -4.91 -9.09 -13.20
CA LEU A 142 -5.62 -10.37 -13.18
C LEU A 142 -5.17 -11.30 -14.31
N THR A 143 -4.88 -10.76 -15.50
CA THR A 143 -4.42 -11.55 -16.65
C THR A 143 -3.01 -12.11 -16.40
N ASN A 144 -2.09 -11.29 -15.89
CA ASN A 144 -0.72 -11.70 -15.55
C ASN A 144 -0.73 -12.79 -14.44
N ASN A 145 -1.64 -12.70 -13.47
CA ASN A 145 -1.88 -13.74 -12.46
C ASN A 145 -2.50 -15.05 -13.00
N LEU A 146 -3.15 -15.03 -14.17
CA LEU A 146 -3.68 -16.23 -14.82
C LEU A 146 -2.63 -16.89 -15.72
N MET A 147 -1.83 -16.10 -16.43
CA MET A 147 -0.74 -16.61 -17.29
C MET A 147 0.34 -17.32 -16.45
N SER A 148 0.72 -16.74 -15.30
CA SER A 148 1.66 -17.38 -14.36
C SER A 148 1.16 -18.71 -13.77
N ARG A 149 -0.16 -18.97 -13.79
CA ARG A 149 -0.78 -20.22 -13.31
C ARG A 149 -0.96 -21.29 -14.39
N ARG A 150 -0.96 -20.94 -15.68
CA ARG A 150 -1.20 -21.89 -16.78
C ARG A 150 0.05 -22.67 -17.22
N SER A 151 1.23 -22.34 -16.70
CA SER A 151 2.52 -22.99 -16.99
C SER A 151 2.71 -24.41 -16.39
N GLY A 152 1.72 -24.93 -15.66
CA GLY A 152 1.35 -26.35 -15.68
C GLY A 152 2.45 -27.40 -15.46
N THR A 153 3.26 -27.32 -14.39
CA THR A 153 4.05 -28.48 -13.91
C THR A 153 3.38 -29.20 -12.74
N ARG A 154 3.54 -30.53 -12.68
CA ARG A 154 2.99 -31.39 -11.61
C ARG A 154 3.57 -31.02 -10.24
N SER A 155 2.71 -30.63 -9.30
CA SER A 155 2.89 -30.70 -7.83
C SER A 155 4.34 -30.60 -7.31
N GLY A 156 5.07 -29.59 -7.76
CA GLY A 156 6.24 -29.05 -7.09
C GLY A 156 5.81 -27.78 -6.35
N ASN A 157 6.23 -27.62 -5.09
CA ASN A 157 5.89 -26.44 -4.29
C ASN A 157 6.44 -25.17 -4.97
N TYR A 158 5.55 -24.37 -5.58
CA TYR A 158 5.89 -23.08 -6.17
C TYR A 158 6.14 -22.06 -5.05
N PHE A 159 7.40 -21.97 -4.61
CA PHE A 159 7.85 -20.93 -3.69
C PHE A 159 7.69 -19.55 -4.35
N PHE A 160 6.83 -18.70 -3.78
CA PHE A 160 7.08 -17.26 -3.85
C PHE A 160 8.28 -16.96 -2.94
N SER A 161 9.23 -16.17 -3.41
CA SER A 161 10.44 -15.83 -2.66
C SER A 161 10.67 -14.33 -2.63
N GLY A 162 10.03 -13.63 -1.69
CA GLY A 162 10.60 -12.40 -1.18
C GLY A 162 11.92 -12.69 -0.48
N PHE A 163 12.96 -11.98 -0.88
CA PHE A 163 14.25 -12.04 -0.23
C PHE A 163 14.26 -11.08 0.97
N GLU A 164 14.10 -11.63 2.18
CA GLU A 164 14.37 -10.87 3.41
C GLU A 164 15.86 -10.45 3.44
N HIS A 165 16.12 -9.15 3.52
CA HIS A 165 17.45 -8.61 3.85
C HIS A 165 17.64 -8.56 5.36
N HIS A 166 18.06 -9.68 5.96
CA HIS A 166 18.49 -9.74 7.37
C HIS A 166 19.93 -10.24 7.49
N LYS A 167 20.81 -9.39 8.05
CA LYS A 167 22.23 -9.62 8.45
C LYS A 167 22.86 -10.90 7.84
N GLY A 168 23.00 -10.96 6.51
CA GLY A 168 23.75 -12.00 5.80
C GLY A 168 23.05 -13.36 5.55
N SER A 169 21.78 -13.56 5.92
CA SER A 169 21.08 -14.85 5.76
C SER A 169 19.78 -14.74 4.95
N ILE A 170 19.64 -15.59 3.91
CA ILE A 170 18.39 -15.81 3.17
C ILE A 170 17.74 -17.10 3.70
N SER A 171 16.52 -17.00 4.23
CA SER A 171 15.78 -18.15 4.81
C SER A 171 14.46 -18.42 4.09
N LYS A 172 14.15 -19.71 3.86
CA LYS A 172 12.89 -20.18 3.26
C LYS A 172 11.77 -20.21 4.31
N VAL A 173 10.57 -19.74 3.95
CA VAL A 173 9.35 -19.85 4.79
C VAL A 173 8.18 -20.37 3.94
N PHE A 174 7.22 -21.07 4.57
CA PHE A 174 6.21 -21.91 3.91
C PHE A 174 4.87 -21.20 3.62
N HIS A 175 4.07 -21.85 2.76
CA HIS A 175 2.84 -21.36 2.12
C HIS A 175 1.66 -21.01 3.06
N VAL A 176 0.80 -20.12 2.56
CA VAL A 176 -0.65 -20.07 2.88
C VAL A 176 -1.43 -20.64 1.70
N ALA A 177 -2.40 -21.53 1.95
CA ALA A 177 -3.23 -22.13 0.91
C ALA A 177 -4.38 -21.20 0.48
N TYR A 178 -4.67 -21.15 -0.82
CA TYR A 178 -5.83 -20.44 -1.38
C TYR A 178 -6.98 -21.41 -1.65
N GLY A 179 -8.15 -21.10 -1.10
CA GLY A 179 -9.42 -21.73 -1.45
C GLY A 179 -10.18 -20.96 -2.54
N GLU A 180 -11.15 -21.66 -3.14
CA GLU A 180 -12.11 -21.31 -4.19
C GLU A 180 -12.50 -19.84 -4.44
N ALA A 181 -12.95 -19.55 -5.67
CA ALA A 181 -13.48 -18.25 -6.08
C ALA A 181 -14.58 -17.77 -5.12
N HIS A 182 -14.33 -16.64 -4.45
CA HIS A 182 -15.17 -16.17 -3.37
C HIS A 182 -16.26 -15.16 -3.79
N LYS A 183 -17.33 -15.21 -3.01
CA LYS A 183 -18.53 -14.36 -3.11
C LYS A 183 -18.19 -12.94 -2.66
N PRO A 184 -18.98 -11.91 -3.05
CA PRO A 184 -18.77 -10.53 -2.60
C PRO A 184 -18.57 -10.42 -1.09
N LEU A 185 -17.70 -9.49 -0.68
CA LEU A 185 -17.36 -9.17 0.71
C LEU A 185 -18.56 -9.32 1.64
N LYS A 186 -18.42 -10.12 2.69
CA LYS A 186 -19.47 -10.24 3.70
C LYS A 186 -19.69 -8.85 4.33
N PRO A 187 -20.91 -8.50 4.76
CA PRO A 187 -21.16 -7.22 5.41
C PRO A 187 -20.21 -6.93 6.57
N THR A 188 -19.79 -7.95 7.33
CA THR A 188 -18.79 -7.84 8.41
C THR A 188 -17.36 -7.53 7.94
N GLU A 189 -17.00 -7.91 6.71
CA GLU A 189 -15.71 -7.61 6.09
C GLU A 189 -15.74 -6.18 5.50
N ALA A 190 -16.80 -5.81 4.77
CA ALA A 190 -17.04 -4.43 4.33
C ALA A 190 -17.08 -3.45 5.51
N VAL A 191 -17.70 -3.84 6.63
CA VAL A 191 -17.64 -3.12 7.91
C VAL A 191 -16.20 -2.92 8.39
N ARG A 192 -15.39 -3.98 8.45
CA ARG A 192 -13.98 -3.90 8.87
C ARG A 192 -13.13 -3.04 7.95
N VAL A 193 -13.50 -2.92 6.68
CA VAL A 193 -12.89 -2.01 5.71
C VAL A 193 -13.26 -0.57 6.02
N MET A 194 -14.56 -0.29 6.18
CA MET A 194 -15.06 1.07 6.36
C MET A 194 -14.64 1.74 7.67
N LEU A 195 -14.39 0.96 8.72
CA LEU A 195 -13.89 1.46 10.01
C LEU A 195 -12.45 2.01 9.96
N ARG A 196 -11.70 1.71 8.91
CA ARG A 196 -10.30 2.15 8.77
C ARG A 196 -10.18 3.58 8.26
N LYS A 197 -11.30 4.22 7.89
CA LYS A 197 -11.29 5.63 7.48
C LYS A 197 -11.00 6.52 8.68
N ILE A 198 -9.71 6.68 8.97
CA ILE A 198 -9.22 7.69 9.89
C ILE A 198 -9.54 9.06 9.26
N PRO A 199 -10.21 10.01 9.97
CA PRO A 199 -10.63 11.27 9.38
C PRO A 199 -9.46 12.09 8.84
N ALA A 200 -9.39 12.34 7.53
CA ALA A 200 -8.26 12.96 6.86
C ALA A 200 -7.98 14.43 7.25
N ASP A 201 -8.74 14.98 8.20
CA ASP A 201 -8.81 16.36 8.64
C ASP A 201 -8.80 16.53 10.19
N GLN A 202 -8.83 15.45 10.98
CA GLN A 202 -8.97 15.53 12.45
C GLN A 202 -7.91 14.72 13.22
N GLU A 203 -6.86 15.40 13.67
CA GLU A 203 -5.72 14.81 14.40
C GLU A 203 -6.15 14.00 15.64
N LYS A 204 -7.05 14.55 16.47
CA LYS A 204 -7.50 13.91 17.72
C LYS A 204 -8.41 12.69 17.53
N GLU A 205 -9.36 12.76 16.61
CA GLU A 205 -10.21 11.59 16.31
C GLU A 205 -9.38 10.51 15.61
N GLY A 206 -8.40 10.91 14.80
CA GLY A 206 -7.45 9.98 14.20
C GLY A 206 -6.53 9.29 15.20
N GLU A 207 -6.00 10.01 16.21
CA GLU A 207 -5.32 9.39 17.35
C GLU A 207 -6.21 8.32 18.01
N LYS A 208 -7.45 8.68 18.35
CA LYS A 208 -8.41 7.78 19.01
C LYS A 208 -8.65 6.51 18.20
N ILE A 209 -8.90 6.64 16.89
CA ILE A 209 -9.12 5.49 15.99
C ILE A 209 -7.85 4.64 15.86
N GLY A 210 -6.69 5.24 15.64
CA GLY A 210 -5.43 4.50 15.54
C GLY A 210 -5.09 3.72 16.81
N ARG A 211 -5.33 4.30 17.99
CA ARG A 211 -5.22 3.60 19.28
C ARG A 211 -6.21 2.43 19.38
N GLN A 212 -7.47 2.59 18.95
CA GLN A 212 -8.46 1.51 18.95
C GLN A 212 -8.08 0.35 18.01
N LEU A 213 -7.58 0.65 16.80
CA LEU A 213 -7.12 -0.36 15.84
C LEU A 213 -5.97 -1.19 16.42
N LEU A 214 -4.96 -0.54 17.02
CA LEU A 214 -3.81 -1.19 17.64
C LEU A 214 -4.22 -2.00 18.89
N ALA A 215 -5.03 -1.44 19.78
CA ALA A 215 -5.54 -2.12 20.96
C ALA A 215 -6.34 -3.39 20.62
N ALA A 216 -7.05 -3.42 19.49
CA ALA A 216 -7.77 -4.61 19.01
C ALA A 216 -6.85 -5.80 18.64
N LYS A 217 -5.52 -5.59 18.59
CA LYS A 217 -4.49 -6.63 18.45
C LYS A 217 -3.56 -6.74 19.67
N ASN A 218 -3.99 -6.21 20.82
CA ASN A 218 -3.20 -6.12 22.05
C ASN A 218 -1.84 -5.40 21.83
N LEU A 219 -1.85 -4.37 20.98
CA LEU A 219 -0.68 -3.53 20.74
C LEU A 219 -0.81 -2.23 21.52
N ASP A 220 0.17 -1.97 22.38
CA ASP A 220 0.36 -0.66 22.97
C ASP A 220 1.05 0.27 21.96
N CYS A 221 0.82 1.58 22.12
CA CYS A 221 1.51 2.60 21.35
C CYS A 221 1.64 3.91 22.13
N ASP A 222 2.80 4.53 21.94
CA ASP A 222 2.96 5.96 22.18
C ASP A 222 2.44 6.71 20.95
N VAL A 223 1.91 7.91 21.14
CA VAL A 223 1.41 8.74 20.03
C VAL A 223 1.93 10.16 20.16
N GLU A 224 2.41 10.71 19.06
CA GLU A 224 2.88 12.09 18.95
C GLU A 224 2.19 12.77 17.76
N ILE A 225 1.64 13.95 18.00
CA ILE A 225 0.94 14.75 17.00
C ILE A 225 1.84 15.93 16.60
N ARG A 226 1.99 16.13 15.29
CA ARG A 226 2.56 17.35 14.68
C ARG A 226 1.57 17.84 13.63
N THR A 227 1.63 19.12 13.28
CA THR A 227 0.66 19.71 12.33
C THR A 227 0.58 18.90 11.03
N GLY A 228 -0.58 18.31 10.78
CA GLY A 228 -0.86 17.45 9.64
C GLY A 228 -0.32 16.02 9.73
N MET A 229 0.12 15.53 10.89
CA MET A 229 0.66 14.17 11.06
C MET A 229 0.47 13.61 12.47
N VAL A 230 -0.06 12.39 12.58
CA VAL A 230 -0.11 11.61 13.82
C VAL A 230 0.79 10.39 13.69
N VAL A 231 1.72 10.22 14.63
CA VAL A 231 2.70 9.12 14.64
C VAL A 231 2.44 8.20 15.81
N PHE A 232 2.05 6.95 15.53
CA PHE A 232 1.91 5.85 16.47
C PHE A 232 3.19 5.02 16.45
N SER A 233 3.89 4.92 17.58
CA SER A 233 5.04 4.02 17.72
C SER A 233 4.68 2.80 18.53
N VAL A 234 4.82 1.62 17.91
CA VAL A 234 4.52 0.32 18.47
C VAL A 234 5.82 -0.38 18.88
N TYR A 235 5.79 -1.03 20.04
CA TYR A 235 6.95 -1.69 20.65
C TYR A 235 6.52 -2.86 21.55
N ASP A 236 7.39 -3.84 21.73
CA ASP A 236 7.16 -4.93 22.70
C ASP A 236 7.38 -4.43 24.14
N ARG A 237 6.50 -4.85 25.06
CA ARG A 237 6.70 -4.62 26.50
C ARG A 237 7.65 -5.66 27.08
N ILE A 238 8.91 -5.28 27.29
CA ILE A 238 9.83 -6.11 28.09
C ILE A 238 9.42 -5.99 29.57
N ASN A 239 9.05 -7.10 30.20
CA ASN A 239 8.63 -7.18 31.60
C ASN A 239 7.49 -6.20 31.97
N GLY A 240 6.56 -5.95 31.05
CA GLY A 240 5.37 -5.13 31.28
C GLY A 240 5.61 -3.61 31.35
N ARG A 241 6.87 -3.15 31.32
CA ARG A 241 7.23 -1.71 31.34
C ARG A 241 7.44 -1.19 29.90
N PRO A 242 6.92 0.00 29.56
CA PRO A 242 7.31 0.67 28.32
C PRO A 242 8.78 1.08 28.41
N TYR A 243 9.59 0.72 27.42
CA TYR A 243 11.04 0.91 27.45
C TYR A 243 11.46 2.34 27.05
N GLY A 244 11.08 3.34 27.85
CA GLY A 244 11.49 4.74 27.67
C GLY A 244 11.19 5.33 26.28
N ASN A 245 10.12 4.85 25.62
CA ASN A 245 9.89 5.07 24.20
C ASN A 245 9.25 6.42 23.85
N GLU A 246 8.68 7.16 24.81
CA GLU A 246 8.02 8.45 24.55
C GLU A 246 8.96 9.43 23.82
N HIS A 247 10.21 9.55 24.29
CA HIS A 247 11.23 10.37 23.64
C HIS A 247 11.58 9.88 22.22
N ARG A 248 11.48 8.58 21.93
CA ARG A 248 11.76 7.98 20.62
C ARG A 248 10.62 8.26 19.64
N THR A 249 9.38 8.14 20.10
CA THR A 249 8.15 8.50 19.36
C THR A 249 8.18 9.98 19.00
N LYS A 250 8.54 10.84 19.97
CA LYS A 250 8.68 12.29 19.79
C LYS A 250 9.74 12.62 18.73
N TYR A 251 10.92 12.03 18.86
CA TYR A 251 12.03 12.20 17.93
C TYR A 251 11.69 11.76 16.50
N LEU A 252 11.01 10.61 16.35
CA LEU A 252 10.52 10.13 15.05
C LEU A 252 9.53 11.13 14.44
N ALA A 253 8.55 11.61 15.20
CA ALA A 253 7.56 12.59 14.74
C ALA A 253 8.23 13.92 14.34
N ASP A 254 9.20 14.40 15.11
CA ASP A 254 9.95 15.62 14.80
C ASP A 254 10.75 15.47 13.50
N ILE A 255 11.45 14.33 13.30
CA ILE A 255 12.23 14.10 12.09
C ILE A 255 11.34 13.95 10.85
N LEU A 256 10.27 13.16 10.92
CA LEU A 256 9.34 13.00 9.80
C LEU A 256 8.68 14.34 9.45
N HIS A 257 8.32 15.15 10.45
CA HIS A 257 7.76 16.48 10.21
C HIS A 257 8.76 17.42 9.52
N GLN A 258 10.02 17.46 10.00
CA GLN A 258 11.09 18.26 9.39
C GLN A 258 11.48 17.76 7.98
N ALA A 259 11.45 16.46 7.73
CA ALA A 259 11.68 15.90 6.41
C ALA A 259 10.56 16.32 5.45
N ARG A 260 9.30 16.18 5.87
CA ARG A 260 8.11 16.62 5.14
C ARG A 260 8.17 18.11 4.78
N GLN A 261 8.50 18.97 5.74
CA GLN A 261 8.69 20.41 5.50
C GLN A 261 9.80 20.69 4.47
N ARG A 262 10.94 19.99 4.55
CA ARG A 262 12.05 20.13 3.59
C ARG A 262 11.65 19.69 2.18
N MET A 263 11.05 18.51 2.03
CA MET A 263 10.62 17.99 0.73
C MET A 263 9.60 18.91 0.05
N ARG A 264 8.68 19.50 0.82
CA ARG A 264 7.76 20.53 0.31
C ARG A 264 8.46 21.74 -0.28
N LYS A 265 9.49 22.25 0.40
CA LYS A 265 10.27 23.41 -0.07
C LYS A 265 11.11 23.11 -1.32
N VAL A 266 11.47 21.85 -1.55
CA VAL A 266 12.30 21.45 -2.70
C VAL A 266 11.46 21.07 -3.91
N TYR A 267 10.42 20.25 -3.73
CA TYR A 267 9.66 19.64 -4.84
C TYR A 267 8.20 20.11 -4.94
N PHE A 268 7.51 20.29 -3.82
CA PHE A 268 6.05 20.33 -3.78
C PHE A 268 5.48 21.75 -3.62
N ASP A 269 5.60 22.55 -4.67
CA ASP A 269 5.03 23.92 -4.79
C ASP A 269 3.48 23.94 -4.87
N GLY A 270 2.80 22.91 -4.34
CA GLY A 270 1.35 22.76 -4.39
C GLY A 270 0.65 23.41 -3.21
N GLY A 271 0.05 24.58 -3.44
CA GLY A 271 -0.79 25.30 -2.47
C GLY A 271 -2.14 24.63 -2.15
N GLY A 272 -2.29 23.32 -2.39
CA GLY A 272 -3.45 22.54 -2.02
C GLY A 272 -3.43 22.12 -0.55
N THR A 273 -4.60 21.83 0.02
CA THR A 273 -4.75 21.24 1.35
C THR A 273 -4.08 19.87 1.38
N ARG A 274 -2.99 19.76 2.14
CA ARG A 274 -2.21 18.52 2.29
C ARG A 274 -2.95 17.54 3.21
N PRO A 275 -2.88 16.22 2.93
CA PRO A 275 -3.51 15.23 3.80
C PRO A 275 -2.88 15.22 5.20
N LEU A 276 -3.71 14.97 6.20
CA LEU A 276 -3.27 14.48 7.49
C LEU A 276 -2.71 13.06 7.31
N LEU A 277 -1.45 12.83 7.71
CA LEU A 277 -0.80 11.52 7.60
C LEU A 277 -0.87 10.73 8.91
N TYR A 278 -1.07 9.42 8.79
CA TYR A 278 -1.13 8.50 9.94
C TYR A 278 0.01 7.49 9.88
N VAL A 279 1.08 7.70 10.65
CA VAL A 279 2.28 6.87 10.61
C VAL A 279 2.22 5.81 11.72
N PHE A 280 2.14 4.54 11.36
CA PHE A 280 2.20 3.40 12.25
C PHE A 280 3.59 2.76 12.15
N ALA A 281 4.43 3.01 13.16
CA ALA A 281 5.84 2.65 13.14
C ALA A 281 6.15 1.51 14.11
N ASN A 282 6.74 0.42 13.59
CA ASN A 282 7.39 -0.58 14.42
C ASN A 282 8.78 -0.07 14.79
N LEU A 283 9.02 0.18 16.08
CA LEU A 283 10.33 0.68 16.51
C LEU A 283 11.41 -0.42 16.52
N TYR A 284 11.06 -1.70 16.67
CA TYR A 284 12.03 -2.79 16.93
C TYR A 284 11.95 -3.90 15.87
N ARG A 285 12.98 -4.75 15.76
CA ARG A 285 13.07 -5.78 14.70
C ARG A 285 12.13 -7.00 14.85
N GLY A 286 10.98 -6.86 15.51
CA GLY A 286 10.00 -7.93 15.67
C GLY A 286 9.06 -8.06 14.46
N GLU A 287 9.22 -9.09 13.64
CA GLU A 287 8.29 -9.38 12.52
C GLU A 287 6.89 -9.75 13.02
N GLU A 288 6.76 -10.43 14.17
CA GLU A 288 5.45 -10.69 14.79
C GLU A 288 4.72 -9.38 15.14
N LEU A 289 5.46 -8.40 15.66
CA LEU A 289 4.93 -7.08 16.02
C LEU A 289 4.52 -6.29 14.77
N ALA A 290 5.39 -6.25 13.76
CA ALA A 290 5.11 -5.70 12.43
C ALA A 290 3.86 -6.31 11.79
N GLN A 291 3.70 -7.62 11.96
CA GLN A 291 2.59 -8.38 11.42
C GLN A 291 1.28 -8.09 12.17
N LYS A 292 1.29 -8.10 13.51
CA LYS A 292 0.12 -7.69 14.30
C LYS A 292 -0.32 -6.27 13.94
N MET A 293 0.63 -5.34 13.79
CA MET A 293 0.36 -3.96 13.39
C MET A 293 -0.25 -3.88 11.99
N SER A 294 0.32 -4.60 11.01
CA SER A 294 -0.24 -4.65 9.64
C SER A 294 -1.66 -5.23 9.60
N ILE A 295 -1.97 -6.21 10.46
CA ILE A 295 -3.33 -6.76 10.57
C ILE A 295 -4.26 -5.78 11.29
N ALA A 296 -3.78 -5.11 12.35
CA ALA A 296 -4.53 -4.12 13.11
C ALA A 296 -5.03 -2.98 12.22
N VAL A 297 -4.13 -2.34 11.48
CA VAL A 297 -4.43 -1.15 10.67
C VAL A 297 -5.12 -1.54 9.36
N HIS A 298 -4.60 -2.53 8.63
CA HIS A 298 -5.06 -2.85 7.27
C HIS A 298 -5.52 -4.28 7.03
N SER A 299 -5.54 -5.14 8.05
CA SER A 299 -5.75 -6.59 7.89
C SER A 299 -4.83 -7.23 6.83
N ARG A 300 -3.66 -6.62 6.56
CA ARG A 300 -2.67 -7.16 5.63
C ARG A 300 -1.93 -8.31 6.32
N GLY A 301 -1.88 -9.47 5.65
CA GLY A 301 -1.20 -10.69 6.11
C GLY A 301 0.33 -10.53 6.14
N LYS A 302 1.08 -11.65 6.21
CA LYS A 302 2.54 -11.57 6.03
C LYS A 302 2.79 -10.99 4.65
N ASN A 303 3.47 -9.84 4.64
CA ASN A 303 3.81 -9.11 3.44
C ASN A 303 5.31 -8.81 3.52
N GLU A 304 6.00 -9.03 2.41
CA GLU A 304 7.45 -8.97 2.28
C GLU A 304 7.95 -7.51 2.21
N LEU A 305 7.03 -6.55 2.09
CA LEU A 305 7.33 -5.12 2.13
C LEU A 305 7.84 -4.65 3.50
N GLU A 306 8.94 -3.91 3.50
CA GLU A 306 9.54 -3.30 4.70
C GLU A 306 8.70 -2.15 5.28
N GLY A 307 7.92 -1.50 4.42
CA GLY A 307 6.95 -0.46 4.73
C GLY A 307 5.97 -0.30 3.57
N TYR A 308 4.91 0.49 3.76
CA TYR A 308 4.02 0.90 2.67
C TYR A 308 3.17 2.11 3.04
N TYR A 309 2.90 2.96 2.06
CA TYR A 309 1.87 4.00 2.08
C TYR A 309 0.52 3.48 1.56
N VAL A 310 -0.59 3.97 2.11
CA VAL A 310 -1.97 3.71 1.66
C VAL A 310 -2.66 5.04 1.32
N PRO A 311 -2.82 5.37 0.02
CA PRO A 311 -3.45 6.62 -0.42
C PRO A 311 -4.92 6.83 -0.01
N LEU A 312 -5.60 5.79 0.49
CA LEU A 312 -7.03 5.82 0.79
C LEU A 312 -7.34 6.55 2.11
N ASP A 313 -6.52 6.32 3.13
CA ASP A 313 -6.62 6.88 4.48
C ASP A 313 -5.38 7.70 4.86
N ASN A 314 -4.46 7.89 3.90
CA ASN A 314 -3.18 8.59 4.04
C ASN A 314 -2.29 8.01 5.14
N SER A 315 -2.40 6.71 5.40
CA SER A 315 -1.58 6.03 6.39
C SER A 315 -0.26 5.52 5.81
N ILE A 316 0.78 5.51 6.65
CA ILE A 316 2.08 4.92 6.39
C ILE A 316 2.28 3.82 7.43
N VAL A 317 2.64 2.61 7.01
CA VAL A 317 2.94 1.51 7.93
C VAL A 317 4.39 1.08 7.74
N LEU A 318 5.20 1.24 8.78
CA LEU A 318 6.63 0.92 8.77
C LEU A 318 6.83 -0.40 9.52
N ARG A 319 6.86 -1.50 8.77
CA ARG A 319 6.96 -2.87 9.31
C ARG A 319 8.35 -3.16 9.86
N LYS A 320 9.38 -2.76 9.12
CA LYS A 320 10.78 -2.95 9.49
C LYS A 320 11.13 -2.09 10.69
N GLY A 321 11.70 -2.73 11.71
CA GLY A 321 12.14 -2.08 12.94
C GLY A 321 13.08 -0.91 12.66
N LEU A 322 12.65 0.29 13.05
CA LEU A 322 13.40 1.54 12.83
C LEU A 322 14.64 1.68 13.72
N LEU A 323 14.75 0.89 14.80
CA LEU A 323 15.88 0.88 15.71
C LEU A 323 16.64 -0.45 15.65
N VAL A 324 17.96 -0.33 15.58
CA VAL A 324 18.89 -1.46 15.58
C VAL A 324 20.10 -1.06 16.40
N ASP A 325 20.41 -1.80 17.47
CA ASP A 325 21.58 -1.52 18.30
C ASP A 325 21.59 -0.04 18.83
N ASN A 326 20.38 0.51 19.09
CA ASN A 326 20.03 1.90 19.43
C ASN A 326 20.24 2.98 18.33
N GLU A 327 20.68 2.63 17.14
CA GLU A 327 20.75 3.53 15.98
C GLU A 327 19.44 3.55 15.17
N TRP A 328 19.16 4.69 14.51
CA TRP A 328 17.96 4.90 13.70
C TRP A 328 18.15 4.58 12.21
N TYR A 329 17.27 3.75 11.67
CA TYR A 329 17.26 3.29 10.28
C TYR A 329 16.01 3.82 9.57
N LEU A 330 16.00 5.11 9.26
CA LEU A 330 14.83 5.84 8.76
C LEU A 330 14.58 5.71 7.25
N GLY A 331 15.38 4.95 6.50
CA GLY A 331 15.29 4.93 5.04
C GLY A 331 13.91 4.55 4.51
N THR A 332 13.33 3.48 5.03
CA THR A 332 11.94 3.07 4.73
C THR A 332 10.93 4.14 5.16
N ALA A 333 11.14 4.80 6.30
CA ALA A 333 10.25 5.84 6.81
C ALA A 333 10.23 7.08 5.89
N MET A 334 11.39 7.46 5.34
CA MET A 334 11.52 8.54 4.38
C MET A 334 10.93 8.16 3.01
N HIS A 335 11.18 6.94 2.54
CA HIS A 335 10.64 6.41 1.29
C HIS A 335 9.10 6.51 1.24
N GLU A 336 8.39 5.96 2.24
CA GLU A 336 6.92 6.01 2.28
C GLU A 336 6.38 7.43 2.49
N LEU A 337 7.11 8.30 3.21
CA LEU A 337 6.73 9.70 3.38
C LEU A 337 6.80 10.49 2.07
N VAL A 338 7.76 10.16 1.18
CA VAL A 338 7.80 10.74 -0.17
C VAL A 338 6.60 10.28 -0.98
N HIS A 339 6.28 8.99 -1.02
CA HIS A 339 5.08 8.49 -1.71
C HIS A 339 3.81 9.22 -1.24
N ALA A 340 3.67 9.50 0.06
CA ALA A 340 2.55 10.25 0.60
C ALA A 340 2.47 11.70 0.07
N GLU A 341 3.59 12.41 0.03
CA GLU A 341 3.62 13.79 -0.46
C GLU A 341 3.54 13.88 -1.99
N VAL A 342 4.18 12.97 -2.74
CA VAL A 342 4.06 12.85 -4.20
C VAL A 342 2.61 12.56 -4.58
N LYS A 343 1.94 11.59 -3.93
CA LYS A 343 0.55 11.26 -4.23
C LYS A 343 -0.42 12.42 -3.93
N ALA A 344 -0.08 13.29 -2.99
CA ALA A 344 -0.86 14.49 -2.67
C ALA A 344 -0.64 15.65 -3.65
N ASP A 345 0.54 15.76 -4.26
CA ASP A 345 0.92 16.85 -5.17
C ASP A 345 0.69 16.50 -6.66
N LEU A 346 0.99 15.25 -7.01
CA LEU A 346 0.92 14.67 -8.35
C LEU A 346 0.28 13.27 -8.27
N PRO A 347 -1.07 13.17 -8.18
CA PRO A 347 -1.77 11.91 -7.94
C PRO A 347 -1.54 10.80 -8.99
N PHE A 348 -1.05 11.15 -10.18
CA PHE A 348 -0.72 10.24 -11.28
C PHE A 348 0.76 10.30 -11.66
N ALA A 349 1.65 10.56 -10.69
CA ALA A 349 3.09 10.47 -10.93
C ALA A 349 3.44 9.12 -11.58
N PRO A 350 4.22 9.10 -12.68
CA PRO A 350 4.64 7.85 -13.28
C PRO A 350 5.50 7.07 -12.28
N ARG A 351 5.30 5.76 -12.16
CA ARG A 351 5.84 4.97 -11.03
C ARG A 351 7.35 5.06 -10.92
N TRP A 352 8.07 5.12 -12.05
CA TRP A 352 9.52 5.32 -12.09
C TRP A 352 9.98 6.63 -11.43
N LEU A 353 9.19 7.71 -11.52
CA LEU A 353 9.51 9.01 -10.91
C LEU A 353 9.11 9.06 -9.44
N ASP A 354 7.96 8.48 -9.09
CA ASP A 354 7.51 8.31 -7.71
C ASP A 354 8.55 7.53 -6.89
N GLU A 355 9.04 6.41 -7.44
CA GLU A 355 10.13 5.59 -6.89
C GLU A 355 11.50 6.30 -6.94
N CYS A 356 11.79 7.07 -7.99
CA CYS A 356 13.00 7.89 -8.05
C CYS A 356 13.05 8.87 -6.87
N LEU A 357 12.00 9.66 -6.67
CA LEU A 357 11.92 10.60 -5.55
C LEU A 357 11.95 9.86 -4.20
N ALA A 358 11.17 8.78 -4.04
CA ALA A 358 11.11 8.03 -2.79
C ALA A 358 12.46 7.42 -2.39
N THR A 359 13.13 6.79 -3.35
CA THR A 359 14.44 6.19 -3.10
C THR A 359 15.51 7.23 -2.80
N LEU A 360 15.56 8.37 -3.50
CA LEU A 360 16.54 9.44 -3.24
C LEU A 360 16.63 9.86 -1.76
N HIS A 361 15.52 9.81 -1.01
CA HIS A 361 15.46 10.20 0.40
C HIS A 361 15.81 9.09 1.41
N GLU A 362 15.99 7.82 0.99
CA GLU A 362 16.31 6.71 1.91
C GLU A 362 17.62 6.88 2.68
N GLU A 363 18.62 7.50 2.03
CA GLU A 363 19.95 7.69 2.60
C GLU A 363 20.55 8.96 2.00
N THR A 364 20.79 9.97 2.85
CA THR A 364 21.22 11.32 2.45
C THR A 364 22.31 11.85 3.37
N SER A 365 23.12 12.78 2.86
CA SER A 365 24.09 13.57 3.62
C SER A 365 23.90 15.05 3.28
N ASN A 366 23.72 15.90 4.30
CA ASN A 366 23.37 17.31 4.16
C ASN A 366 22.16 17.57 3.23
N GLY A 367 21.21 16.63 3.17
CA GLY A 367 20.04 16.68 2.29
C GLY A 367 20.25 16.16 0.87
N ASN A 368 21.49 15.91 0.45
CA ASN A 368 21.81 15.32 -0.86
C ASN A 368 21.76 13.78 -0.78
N PRO A 369 21.29 13.08 -1.83
CA PRO A 369 21.35 11.62 -1.90
C PRO A 369 22.80 11.13 -1.90
N ILE A 370 23.07 10.02 -1.20
CA ILE A 370 24.37 9.34 -1.24
C ILE A 370 24.23 7.89 -1.69
N ASP A 371 25.35 7.22 -2.00
CA ASP A 371 25.31 5.84 -2.48
C ASP A 371 24.92 4.87 -1.35
N ASN A 372 24.14 3.84 -1.69
CA ASN A 372 23.65 2.82 -0.75
C ASN A 372 23.65 1.42 -1.39
N TYR A 373 23.14 0.42 -0.67
CA TYR A 373 23.07 -0.98 -1.12
C TYR A 373 22.38 -1.19 -2.48
N ARG A 374 21.49 -0.27 -2.92
CA ARG A 374 20.85 -0.35 -4.23
C ARG A 374 21.87 -0.27 -5.38
N LEU A 375 23.07 0.28 -5.17
CA LEU A 375 24.10 0.34 -6.22
C LEU A 375 24.52 -1.06 -6.68
N PHE A 376 24.54 -2.04 -5.77
CA PHE A 376 24.87 -3.42 -6.10
C PHE A 376 23.86 -4.06 -7.06
N TYR A 377 22.58 -3.68 -6.99
CA TYR A 377 21.55 -4.20 -7.91
C TYR A 377 21.83 -3.73 -9.33
N VAL A 378 22.03 -2.42 -9.50
CA VAL A 378 22.26 -1.83 -10.83
C VAL A 378 23.62 -2.27 -11.39
N GLN A 379 24.68 -2.33 -10.57
CA GLN A 379 25.99 -2.84 -11.00
C GLN A 379 25.92 -4.32 -11.39
N ALA A 380 25.33 -5.19 -10.58
CA ALA A 380 25.18 -6.61 -10.93
C ALA A 380 24.34 -6.80 -12.20
N ALA A 381 23.29 -6.02 -12.40
CA ALA A 381 22.47 -6.09 -13.62
C ALA A 381 23.22 -5.57 -14.85
N ILE A 382 24.12 -4.59 -14.70
CA ILE A 382 25.01 -4.15 -15.79
C ILE A 382 26.05 -5.23 -16.13
N ASP A 383 26.67 -5.84 -15.11
CA ASP A 383 27.72 -6.85 -15.28
C ASP A 383 27.18 -8.15 -15.89
N GLN A 384 25.92 -8.49 -15.61
CA GLN A 384 25.23 -9.66 -16.12
C GLN A 384 24.39 -9.39 -17.39
N ASN A 385 24.43 -8.16 -17.93
CA ASN A 385 23.64 -7.71 -19.09
C ASN A 385 22.10 -7.83 -18.92
N LYS A 386 21.61 -7.69 -17.69
CA LYS A 386 20.19 -7.75 -17.29
C LYS A 386 19.55 -6.39 -16.97
N LEU A 387 20.31 -5.30 -16.98
CA LEU A 387 19.75 -3.97 -16.70
C LEU A 387 18.91 -3.50 -17.90
N PRO A 388 17.59 -3.22 -17.74
CA PRO A 388 16.72 -2.69 -18.79
C PRO A 388 17.28 -1.41 -19.41
N SER A 389 16.86 -1.04 -20.62
CA SER A 389 17.24 0.27 -21.16
C SER A 389 16.51 1.38 -20.40
N LEU A 390 17.05 2.61 -20.40
CA LEU A 390 16.30 3.77 -19.88
C LEU A 390 14.94 3.96 -20.57
N SER A 391 14.80 3.54 -21.83
CA SER A 391 13.52 3.59 -22.56
C SER A 391 12.50 2.65 -21.92
N ASP A 392 12.89 1.38 -21.70
CA ASP A 392 12.01 0.36 -21.11
C ASP A 392 11.70 0.70 -19.65
N PHE A 393 12.69 1.19 -18.91
CA PHE A 393 12.53 1.63 -17.53
C PHE A 393 11.56 2.81 -17.38
N ILE A 394 11.66 3.85 -18.23
CA ILE A 394 10.75 5.01 -18.19
C ILE A 394 9.33 4.65 -18.64
N SER A 395 9.21 3.68 -19.54
CA SER A 395 7.94 3.14 -20.05
C SER A 395 7.38 1.96 -19.25
N SER A 396 8.07 1.52 -18.19
CA SER A 396 7.75 0.31 -17.45
C SER A 396 6.33 0.33 -16.89
N ASP A 397 5.62 -0.79 -17.06
CA ASP A 397 4.26 -0.91 -16.56
C ASP A 397 4.24 -1.13 -15.04
N ILE A 398 3.14 -0.71 -14.41
CA ILE A 398 2.95 -0.78 -12.97
C ILE A 398 2.94 -2.22 -12.42
N SER A 399 2.70 -3.25 -13.23
CA SER A 399 2.79 -4.65 -12.80
C SER A 399 4.23 -5.10 -12.58
N GLN A 400 5.19 -4.60 -13.37
CA GLN A 400 6.63 -4.84 -13.15
C GLN A 400 7.09 -4.31 -11.77
N TRP A 401 6.54 -3.16 -11.34
CA TRP A 401 6.79 -2.55 -10.03
C TRP A 401 6.17 -3.29 -8.84
N TYR A 402 5.35 -4.32 -9.07
CA TYR A 402 4.89 -5.26 -8.04
C TYR A 402 5.41 -6.69 -8.25
N GLY A 403 6.22 -6.91 -9.29
CA GLY A 403 6.81 -8.19 -9.65
C GLY A 403 8.19 -8.43 -9.04
N GLU A 404 8.84 -9.51 -9.46
CA GLU A 404 10.18 -9.87 -9.00
C GLU A 404 11.25 -8.85 -9.39
N GLU A 405 11.02 -8.05 -10.44
CA GLU A 405 11.91 -6.98 -10.91
C GLU A 405 11.90 -5.73 -10.01
N ALA A 406 10.87 -5.53 -9.18
CA ALA A 406 10.66 -4.28 -8.43
C ALA A 406 11.88 -3.80 -7.61
N PRO A 407 12.64 -4.67 -6.92
CA PRO A 407 13.89 -4.27 -6.27
C PRO A 407 14.96 -3.69 -7.22
N LEU A 408 15.09 -4.24 -8.43
CA LEU A 408 16.00 -3.74 -9.47
C LEU A 408 15.47 -2.43 -10.08
N LEU A 409 14.17 -2.33 -10.38
CA LEU A 409 13.56 -1.11 -10.92
C LEU A 409 13.67 0.06 -9.93
N ALA A 410 13.37 -0.15 -8.64
CA ALA A 410 13.57 0.87 -7.62
C ALA A 410 15.06 1.22 -7.40
N ALA A 411 15.98 0.25 -7.58
CA ALA A 411 17.41 0.55 -7.60
C ALA A 411 17.81 1.41 -8.81
N MET A 412 17.32 1.10 -10.00
CA MET A 412 17.53 1.87 -11.22
C MET A 412 16.96 3.28 -11.09
N ALA A 413 15.76 3.43 -10.50
CA ALA A 413 15.14 4.71 -10.20
C ALA A 413 16.02 5.61 -9.32
N ARG A 414 16.59 5.06 -8.23
CA ARG A 414 17.52 5.79 -7.37
C ARG A 414 18.68 6.36 -8.16
N TYR A 415 19.44 5.50 -8.86
CA TYR A 415 20.65 5.94 -9.53
C TYR A 415 20.38 6.78 -10.78
N PHE A 416 19.24 6.60 -11.44
CA PHE A 416 18.81 7.50 -12.49
C PHE A 416 18.46 8.89 -11.92
N GLY A 417 17.79 8.96 -10.76
CA GLY A 417 17.60 10.21 -10.01
C GLY A 417 18.92 10.91 -9.67
N ILE A 418 19.88 10.19 -9.09
CA ILE A 418 21.21 10.76 -8.78
C ILE A 418 21.93 11.21 -10.08
N TYR A 419 21.83 10.44 -11.17
CA TYR A 419 22.38 10.82 -12.47
C TYR A 419 21.78 12.12 -13.01
N LEU A 420 20.45 12.29 -12.93
CA LEU A 420 19.75 13.53 -13.32
C LEU A 420 20.16 14.72 -12.44
N ILE A 421 20.36 14.51 -11.13
CA ILE A 421 20.81 15.55 -10.21
C ILE A 421 22.26 15.97 -10.51
N GLU A 422 23.18 15.02 -10.62
CA GLU A 422 24.62 15.31 -10.82
C GLU A 422 24.94 15.86 -12.23
N ASN A 423 24.21 15.42 -13.27
CA ASN A 423 24.45 15.88 -14.66
C ASN A 423 23.53 17.06 -15.06
N GLY A 424 22.39 17.23 -14.41
CA GLY A 424 21.42 18.31 -14.63
C GLY A 424 21.44 19.42 -13.57
N ASN A 425 22.30 19.32 -12.57
CA ASN A 425 22.43 20.22 -11.42
C ASN A 425 21.09 20.51 -10.73
N GLN A 426 20.41 19.45 -10.27
CA GLN A 426 19.04 19.41 -9.70
C GLN A 426 17.91 19.87 -10.64
N ARG A 427 18.11 20.94 -11.42
CA ARG A 427 17.12 21.61 -12.28
C ARG A 427 16.39 20.67 -13.24
N VAL A 428 17.06 19.63 -13.75
CA VAL A 428 16.39 18.66 -14.63
C VAL A 428 15.30 17.89 -13.90
N LEU A 429 15.55 17.44 -12.67
CA LEU A 429 14.57 16.73 -11.86
C LEU A 429 13.41 17.66 -11.46
N ASP A 430 13.73 18.91 -11.09
CA ASP A 430 12.72 19.93 -10.76
C ASP A 430 11.83 20.27 -11.97
N SER A 431 12.43 20.47 -13.15
CA SER A 431 11.70 20.75 -14.38
C SER A 431 10.86 19.56 -14.83
N LEU A 432 11.41 18.34 -14.78
CA LEU A 432 10.69 17.10 -15.08
C LEU A 432 9.44 16.99 -14.20
N TYR A 433 9.60 17.19 -12.89
CA TYR A 433 8.50 17.14 -11.93
C TYR A 433 7.44 18.22 -12.21
N LYS A 434 7.87 19.46 -12.46
CA LYS A 434 6.98 20.59 -12.76
C LYS A 434 6.22 20.43 -14.07
N GLU A 435 6.87 19.94 -15.13
CA GLU A 435 6.21 19.67 -16.41
C GLU A 435 5.21 18.51 -16.30
N LEU A 436 5.54 17.42 -15.60
CA LEU A 436 4.61 16.31 -15.36
C LEU A 436 3.43 16.71 -14.48
N ARG A 437 3.63 17.62 -13.52
CA ARG A 437 2.55 18.16 -12.68
C ARG A 437 1.67 19.19 -13.40
N ALA A 438 2.22 19.91 -14.37
CA ALA A 438 1.46 20.84 -15.20
C ALA A 438 0.74 20.16 -16.38
N ALA A 439 1.06 18.89 -16.67
CA ALA A 439 0.49 18.12 -17.77
C ALA A 439 -1.02 17.87 -17.61
N ASP A 440 -1.74 17.93 -18.73
CA ASP A 440 -3.11 17.42 -18.82
C ASP A 440 -3.07 15.88 -18.79
N PHE A 441 -3.78 15.28 -17.83
CA PHE A 441 -3.87 13.82 -17.68
C PHE A 441 -4.50 13.13 -18.91
N LYS A 442 -5.25 13.86 -19.75
CA LYS A 442 -5.80 13.33 -21.02
C LYS A 442 -4.75 13.24 -22.13
N ASN A 443 -3.69 14.05 -22.02
CA ASN A 443 -2.62 14.20 -23.00
C ASN A 443 -1.27 14.13 -22.27
N PRO A 444 -0.96 13.00 -21.58
CA PRO A 444 0.27 12.89 -20.82
C PRO A 444 1.48 13.03 -21.76
N PRO A 445 2.53 13.77 -21.36
CA PRO A 445 3.71 13.94 -22.19
C PRO A 445 4.43 12.61 -22.36
N ASP A 446 5.03 12.38 -23.53
CA ASP A 446 6.00 11.31 -23.71
C ASP A 446 7.18 11.55 -22.75
N HIS A 447 7.29 10.68 -21.73
CA HIS A 447 8.30 10.78 -20.69
C HIS A 447 9.73 10.64 -21.23
N ILE A 448 9.93 9.85 -22.29
CA ILE A 448 11.24 9.64 -22.93
C ILE A 448 11.64 10.91 -23.68
N GLN A 449 10.73 11.52 -24.43
CA GLN A 449 10.96 12.79 -25.11
C GLN A 449 11.19 13.94 -24.11
N LEU A 450 10.42 13.99 -23.03
CA LEU A 450 10.57 14.98 -21.95
C LEU A 450 11.95 14.90 -21.29
N VAL A 451 12.37 13.70 -20.87
CA VAL A 451 13.71 13.45 -20.30
C VAL A 451 14.81 13.79 -21.32
N SER A 452 14.67 13.35 -22.58
CA SER A 452 15.66 13.61 -23.65
C SER A 452 15.81 15.11 -23.94
N ARG A 453 14.70 15.86 -23.96
CA ARG A 453 14.69 17.32 -24.14
C ARG A 453 15.36 18.04 -22.97
N LEU A 454 14.97 17.71 -21.73
CA LEU A 454 15.52 18.36 -20.54
C LEU A 454 17.03 18.11 -20.38
N MET A 455 17.48 16.88 -20.66
CA MET A 455 18.90 16.52 -20.66
C MET A 455 19.67 16.91 -21.93
N ARG A 456 18.98 17.42 -22.96
CA ARG A 456 19.53 17.79 -24.28
C ARG A 456 20.34 16.66 -24.95
N LYS A 457 19.90 15.41 -24.78
CA LYS A 457 20.55 14.20 -25.32
C LYS A 457 19.48 13.17 -25.71
N PRO A 458 19.66 12.40 -26.79
CA PRO A 458 18.76 11.30 -27.13
C PRO A 458 18.85 10.17 -26.09
N ILE A 459 17.74 9.47 -25.84
CA ILE A 459 17.64 8.47 -24.76
C ILE A 459 18.70 7.36 -24.82
N GLY A 460 19.07 6.87 -26.01
CA GLY A 460 20.14 5.86 -26.14
C GLY A 460 21.54 6.38 -25.74
N LYS A 461 21.79 7.68 -25.88
CA LYS A 461 23.02 8.31 -25.36
C LYS A 461 22.95 8.53 -23.85
N LEU A 462 21.76 8.83 -23.31
CA LEU A 462 21.55 8.88 -21.87
C LEU A 462 21.74 7.51 -21.21
N ASP A 463 21.26 6.43 -21.85
CA ASP A 463 21.38 5.06 -21.32
C ASP A 463 22.86 4.64 -21.23
N SER A 464 23.62 4.84 -22.31
CA SER A 464 25.05 4.55 -22.33
C SER A 464 25.88 5.45 -21.40
N ASP A 465 25.51 6.73 -21.24
CA ASP A 465 26.12 7.62 -20.23
C ASP A 465 25.76 7.19 -18.79
N PHE A 466 24.52 6.77 -18.54
CA PHE A 466 24.03 6.29 -17.25
C PHE A 466 24.69 4.98 -16.81
N ARG A 467 24.79 3.99 -17.69
CA ARG A 467 25.52 2.73 -17.40
C ARG A 467 26.98 3.00 -17.03
N ASN A 468 27.63 3.91 -17.75
CA ASN A 468 29.01 4.31 -17.48
C ASN A 468 29.16 5.13 -16.18
N PHE A 469 28.16 5.93 -15.84
CA PHE A 469 28.07 6.61 -14.54
C PHE A 469 28.00 5.59 -13.40
N VAL A 470 27.07 4.64 -13.44
CA VAL A 470 26.88 3.60 -12.41
C VAL A 470 28.14 2.73 -12.22
N ARG A 471 28.80 2.33 -13.32
CA ARG A 471 30.05 1.55 -13.28
C ARG A 471 31.20 2.27 -12.55
N LYS A 472 31.22 3.60 -12.58
CA LYS A 472 32.28 4.42 -11.97
C LYS A 472 32.05 4.73 -10.48
N ARG A 473 30.84 4.46 -9.95
CA ARG A 473 30.52 4.70 -8.54
C ARG A 473 31.04 3.59 -7.64
N ASN A 474 31.56 3.98 -6.47
CA ASN A 474 32.10 3.05 -5.49
C ASN A 474 31.06 2.83 -4.37
N PRO A 475 30.47 1.64 -4.24
CA PRO A 475 29.51 1.36 -3.17
C PRO A 475 30.18 1.44 -1.79
N PRO A 476 29.49 1.93 -0.74
CA PRO A 476 30.04 1.96 0.61
C PRO A 476 30.16 0.54 1.21
N LEU A 477 31.31 -0.09 0.96
CA LEU A 477 31.63 -1.49 1.32
C LEU A 477 31.79 -1.78 2.82
N SER A 478 31.62 -0.80 3.71
CA SER A 478 31.63 -1.00 5.16
C SER A 478 30.25 -1.38 5.69
N LYS A 479 29.20 -0.65 5.28
CA LYS A 479 27.83 -0.81 5.79
C LYS A 479 27.03 -1.93 5.11
N TRP A 480 27.28 -2.16 3.82
CA TRP A 480 26.41 -2.99 2.98
C TRP A 480 27.09 -4.23 2.38
N ARG A 481 28.31 -4.58 2.83
CA ARG A 481 29.16 -5.64 2.24
C ARG A 481 28.42 -6.96 2.02
N ASP A 482 27.74 -7.43 3.05
CA ASP A 482 27.16 -8.77 3.12
C ASP A 482 25.97 -8.94 2.15
N LEU A 483 25.38 -7.82 1.70
CA LEU A 483 24.27 -7.84 0.76
C LEU A 483 24.74 -8.10 -0.67
N ARG A 484 25.99 -7.79 -1.03
CA ARG A 484 26.49 -7.86 -2.43
C ARG A 484 26.30 -9.26 -3.04
N SER A 485 26.63 -10.32 -2.29
CA SER A 485 26.51 -11.71 -2.76
C SER A 485 25.07 -12.24 -2.75
N ALA A 486 24.17 -11.64 -1.96
CA ALA A 486 22.74 -11.94 -2.02
C ALA A 486 22.11 -11.26 -3.26
N ILE A 487 22.41 -9.98 -3.47
CA ILE A 487 21.92 -9.16 -4.57
C ILE A 487 22.38 -9.71 -5.92
N SER A 488 23.66 -10.06 -6.07
CA SER A 488 24.19 -10.62 -7.32
C SER A 488 23.50 -11.95 -7.72
N ARG A 489 23.15 -12.79 -6.73
CA ARG A 489 22.37 -14.03 -6.96
C ARG A 489 20.91 -13.75 -7.29
N TYR A 490 20.29 -12.77 -6.63
CA TYR A 490 18.93 -12.34 -6.98
C TYR A 490 18.87 -11.87 -8.45
N VAL A 491 19.78 -10.99 -8.86
CA VAL A 491 19.85 -10.48 -10.25
C VAL A 491 20.07 -11.63 -11.24
N HIS A 492 20.95 -12.59 -10.91
CA HIS A 492 21.21 -13.76 -11.75
C HIS A 492 19.95 -14.57 -12.07
N ASN A 493 19.00 -14.63 -11.14
CA ASN A 493 17.80 -15.45 -11.27
C ASN A 493 16.63 -14.75 -12.01
N LEU A 494 16.74 -13.47 -12.40
CA LEU A 494 15.60 -12.70 -12.94
C LEU A 494 15.07 -13.23 -14.29
N ASP A 495 15.95 -13.65 -15.21
CA ASP A 495 15.55 -14.05 -16.58
C ASP A 495 15.30 -15.57 -16.71
N ASP A 496 15.50 -16.33 -15.64
CA ASP A 496 15.70 -17.79 -15.66
C ASP A 496 14.37 -18.57 -15.78
N LYS A 497 13.36 -17.98 -16.44
CA LYS A 497 11.98 -18.46 -16.54
C LYS A 497 11.51 -18.65 -17.98
N ASP A 498 11.85 -17.75 -18.90
CA ASP A 498 11.38 -17.85 -20.30
C ASP A 498 12.05 -19.04 -21.02
N ASP A 499 13.36 -19.21 -20.86
CA ASP A 499 14.13 -20.36 -21.41
C ASP A 499 13.68 -21.74 -20.87
N LYS A 500 13.02 -21.77 -19.70
CA LYS A 500 12.48 -23.00 -19.11
C LYS A 500 11.12 -23.37 -19.67
N GLN A 501 10.45 -22.44 -20.35
CA GLN A 501 9.15 -22.70 -20.96
C GLN A 501 9.33 -23.46 -22.30
N GLU A 502 10.24 -23.01 -23.18
CA GLU A 502 10.50 -23.67 -24.48
C GLU A 502 11.14 -25.07 -24.34
N ASN A 503 12.09 -25.26 -23.41
CA ASN A 503 12.74 -26.56 -23.22
C ASN A 503 11.85 -27.64 -22.56
N SER A 504 10.69 -27.26 -22.01
CA SER A 504 9.77 -28.20 -21.35
C SER A 504 8.88 -28.99 -22.33
N ASP A 505 8.66 -28.46 -23.53
CA ASP A 505 7.87 -29.12 -24.58
C ASP A 505 8.73 -29.81 -25.64
N SER A 506 9.94 -29.32 -25.93
CA SER A 506 10.90 -30.03 -26.79
C SER A 506 11.31 -31.39 -26.20
N GLY A 507 11.46 -31.47 -24.87
CA GLY A 507 11.80 -32.70 -24.14
C GLY A 507 10.71 -33.80 -24.14
N LYS A 508 9.47 -33.50 -24.54
CA LYS A 508 8.40 -34.50 -24.70
C LYS A 508 8.41 -35.15 -26.08
N ALA A 509 8.86 -34.45 -27.11
CA ALA A 509 8.89 -34.96 -28.50
C ALA A 509 9.98 -36.03 -28.74
N GLN A 510 11.03 -36.08 -27.90
CA GLN A 510 12.12 -37.06 -28.01
C GLN A 510 11.95 -38.33 -27.15
N ARG A 511 10.81 -38.51 -26.46
CA ARG A 511 10.47 -39.74 -25.73
C ARG A 511 9.35 -40.57 -26.37
N SER A 512 9.02 -40.28 -27.63
CA SER A 512 8.02 -41.01 -28.42
C SER A 512 8.55 -41.43 -29.79
N LYS A 513 9.80 -41.90 -29.84
CA LYS A 513 10.41 -42.64 -30.95
C LYS A 513 11.28 -43.76 -30.39
#